data_AF-A0A535N3S8-F1
#
_entry.id   AF-A0A535N3S8-F1
#
_cell.length_a   1.000
_cell.length_b   1.000
_cell.length_c   1.000
_cell.angle_alpha   90.00
_cell.angle_beta   90.00
_cell.angle_gamma   90.00
#
_symmetry.space_group_name_H-M   'P 1'
#
loop_
_entity.id
_entity.type
_entity.pdbx_description
1 polymer ?
#
loop_
_entity_poly.entity_id
_entity_poly.type
_entity_poly.pdbx_seq_one_letter_code
_entity_poly.pdbx_strand_id
1 'polypeptide(L)' 'QILPCAVRLEGEYGIEGLFVGVPAKLGAGGVEEILELDLTEPEQAALRRSADSVRELIAVMGIDAGAPAR' A
#
# COMPACT_ATOMS: atom_id res chain seq x y z
N GLN A 1 -11.99 10.95 7.43
CA GLN A 1 -11.28 10.62 8.70
C GLN A 1 -9.96 9.98 8.34
N ILE A 2 -8.89 10.17 9.12
CA ILE A 2 -7.59 9.53 8.86
C ILE A 2 -7.55 8.22 9.64
N LEU A 3 -7.34 7.11 8.95
CA LEU A 3 -7.31 5.77 9.52
C LEU A 3 -6.15 4.96 8.92
N PRO A 4 -5.49 4.08 9.71
CA PRO A 4 -4.55 3.12 9.16
C PRO A 4 -5.35 2.04 8.41
N CYS A 5 -5.15 1.93 7.11
CA CYS A 5 -5.81 0.92 6.29
C CYS A 5 -4.92 0.42 5.15
N ALA A 6 -5.21 -0.78 4.67
CA ALA A 6 -4.56 -1.31 3.47
C ALA A 6 -5.18 -0.64 2.25
N VAL A 7 -4.37 0.12 1.51
CA VAL A 7 -4.78 0.82 0.29
C VAL A 7 -3.81 0.46 -0.83
N ARG A 8 -4.33 0.48 -2.07
CA ARG A 8 -3.52 0.21 -3.26
C ARG A 8 -2.64 1.41 -3.55
N LEU A 9 -1.33 1.22 -3.50
CA LEU A 9 -0.37 2.26 -3.85
C LEU A 9 -0.20 2.31 -5.38
N GLU A 10 -0.11 3.52 -5.91
CA GLU A 10 0.08 3.82 -7.34
C GLU A 10 1.42 4.54 -7.61
N GLY A 11 2.33 4.48 -6.64
CA GLY A 11 3.68 5.06 -6.73
C GLY A 11 4.20 5.58 -5.39
N GLU A 12 3.33 5.73 -4.38
CA GLU A 12 3.69 6.20 -3.05
C GLU A 12 4.76 5.31 -2.41
N TYR A 13 5.70 5.93 -1.72
CA TYR A 13 6.86 5.24 -1.13
C TYR A 13 7.72 4.44 -2.15
N GLY A 14 7.54 4.67 -3.47
CA GLY A 14 8.16 3.90 -4.55
C GLY A 14 7.56 2.51 -4.76
N ILE A 15 6.32 2.29 -4.32
CA ILE A 15 5.59 1.03 -4.44
C ILE A 15 4.36 1.25 -5.31
N GLU A 16 4.23 0.44 -6.36
CA GLU A 16 3.10 0.48 -7.28
C GLU A 16 2.40 -0.88 -7.34
N GLY A 17 1.07 -0.85 -7.46
CA GLY A 17 0.24 -2.02 -7.76
C GLY A 17 0.07 -2.99 -6.60
N LEU A 18 0.35 -2.57 -5.36
CA LEU A 18 0.28 -3.41 -4.16
C LEU A 18 -0.57 -2.73 -3.08
N PHE A 19 -1.37 -3.54 -2.36
CA PHE A 19 -2.06 -3.08 -1.17
C PHE A 19 -1.10 -3.07 0.03
N VAL A 20 -0.89 -1.89 0.60
CA VAL A 20 0.03 -1.68 1.73
C VAL A 20 -0.71 -0.92 2.83
N GLY A 21 -0.42 -1.28 4.09
CA GLY A 21 -0.97 -0.59 5.25
C GLY A 21 -0.32 0.78 5.43
N VAL A 22 -1.06 1.84 5.17
CA VAL A 22 -0.60 3.23 5.31
C VAL A 22 -1.72 4.10 5.91
N PRO A 23 -1.41 5.27 6.47
CA PRO A 23 -2.42 6.21 6.88
C PRO A 23 -3.12 6.79 5.65
N ALA A 24 -4.43 6.60 5.54
CA ALA A 24 -5.22 7.17 4.47
C ALA A 24 -6.42 7.94 5.01
N LYS A 25 -6.82 8.96 4.26
CA LYS A 25 -8.05 9.70 4.50
C LYS A 25 -9.19 8.97 3.81
N LEU A 26 -10.15 8.53 4.60
CA LEU A 26 -11.38 7.92 4.12
C LEU A 26 -12.55 8.90 4.18
N GLY A 27 -13.34 8.91 3.10
CA GLY A 27 -14.60 9.63 3.00
C GLY A 27 -15.71 8.75 2.44
N ALA A 28 -16.83 9.37 2.06
CA ALA A 28 -18.00 8.62 1.58
C ALA A 28 -17.74 7.85 0.27
N GLY A 29 -16.76 8.29 -0.51
CA GLY A 29 -16.32 7.64 -1.75
C GLY A 29 -15.19 6.62 -1.58
N GLY A 30 -14.80 6.27 -0.34
CA GLY A 30 -13.66 5.38 -0.08
C GLY A 30 -12.37 6.16 0.23
N VAL A 31 -11.26 5.73 -0.35
CA VAL A 31 -9.94 6.37 -0.16
C VAL A 31 -9.91 7.70 -0.92
N GLU A 32 -9.81 8.81 -0.19
CA GLU A 32 -9.71 10.15 -0.78
C GLU A 32 -8.26 10.59 -0.95
N GLU A 33 -7.37 10.16 -0.05
CA GLU A 33 -5.98 10.62 0.00
C GLU A 33 -5.11 9.61 0.77
N ILE A 34 -3.88 9.37 0.30
CA ILE A 34 -2.86 8.63 1.03
C ILE A 34 -1.90 9.64 1.64
N LEU A 35 -1.66 9.54 2.95
CA LEU A 35 -0.71 10.44 3.62
C LEU A 35 0.69 9.83 3.51
N GLU A 36 1.50 10.42 2.65
CA GLU A 36 2.93 10.09 2.55
C GLU A 36 3.70 10.71 3.71
N LEU A 37 4.35 9.85 4.50
CA LEU A 37 5.20 10.27 5.61
C LEU A 37 6.65 10.32 5.14
N ASP A 38 7.40 11.30 5.64
CA ASP A 38 8.85 11.34 5.48
C ASP A 38 9.49 10.23 6.33
N LEU A 39 9.64 9.05 5.72
CA LEU A 39 10.28 7.91 6.35
C LEU A 39 11.80 8.07 6.33
N THR A 40 12.45 7.66 7.42
CA THR A 40 13.90 7.50 7.42
C THR A 40 14.32 6.35 6.51
N GLU A 41 15.58 6.33 6.06
CA GLU A 41 16.13 5.23 5.25
C GLU A 41 15.84 3.82 5.82
N PRO A 42 16.05 3.53 7.13
CA PRO A 42 15.74 2.21 7.68
C PRO A 42 14.25 1.88 7.67
N GLU A 43 13.37 2.86 7.88
CA GLU A 43 11.91 2.66 7.82
C GLU A 43 11.45 2.41 6.38
N GLN A 44 11.96 3.16 5.42
CA GLN A 44 11.69 2.94 4.00
C GLN A 44 12.17 1.56 3.55
N ALA A 45 13.35 1.13 4.02
CA ALA A 45 13.85 -0.22 3.77
C ALA A 45 12.95 -1.29 4.41
N ALA A 46 12.43 -1.05 5.63
CA ALA A 46 11.50 -1.97 6.29
C ALA A 46 10.16 -2.06 5.53
N LEU A 47 9.62 -0.94 5.07
CA LEU A 47 8.40 -0.90 4.27
C LEU A 47 8.56 -1.66 2.96
N ARG A 48 9.67 -1.44 2.24
CA ARG A 48 9.99 -2.18 1.00
C ARG A 48 10.09 -3.68 1.25
N ARG A 49 10.79 -4.12 2.29
CA ARG A 49 10.85 -5.54 2.66
C ARG A 49 9.46 -6.14 2.91
N SER A 50 8.59 -5.41 3.62
CA SER A 50 7.21 -5.85 3.86
C SER A 50 6.43 -5.98 2.55
N ALA A 51 6.56 -5.01 1.65
CA ALA A 51 5.91 -5.04 0.34
C ALA A 51 6.37 -6.23 -0.50
N ASP A 52 7.67 -6.53 -0.50
CA ASP A 52 8.25 -7.66 -1.24
C ASP A 52 7.76 -9.01 -0.70
N SER A 53 7.63 -9.17 0.62
CA SER A 53 7.03 -10.38 1.21
C SER A 53 5.58 -10.60 0.77
N VAL A 54 4.79 -9.52 0.63
CA VAL A 54 3.42 -9.64 0.14
C VAL A 54 3.42 -10.01 -1.35
N ARG A 55 4.31 -9.43 -2.17
CA ARG A 55 4.46 -9.80 -3.59
C ARG A 55 4.83 -11.27 -3.77
N GLU A 56 5.76 -11.77 -2.97
CA GLU A 56 6.14 -13.19 -2.98
C GLU A 56 4.94 -14.08 -2.64
N LEU A 57 4.17 -13.72 -1.61
CA LEU A 57 2.97 -14.45 -1.23
C LEU A 57 1.92 -14.46 -2.36
N ILE A 58 1.68 -13.32 -3.00
CA ILE A 58 0.78 -13.20 -4.15
C ILE A 58 1.24 -14.13 -5.29
N ALA A 59 2.54 -14.12 -5.60
CA ALA A 59 3.11 -14.97 -6.64
C ALA A 59 2.94 -16.47 -6.35
N VAL A 60 3.14 -16.88 -5.09
CA VAL A 60 2.92 -18.27 -4.65
C VAL A 60 1.45 -18.67 -4.74
N MET A 61 0.53 -17.76 -4.39
CA MET A 61 -0.91 -18.03 -4.43
C MET A 61 -1.50 -18.00 -5.85
N GLY A 62 -0.77 -17.46 -6.84
CA GLY A 62 -1.22 -17.40 -8.23
C GLY A 62 -2.47 -16.53 -8.43
N ILE A 63 -2.70 -15.56 -7.53
CA ILE A 63 -3.83 -14.63 -7.63
C ILE A 63 -3.32 -13.27 -8.11
N ASP A 64 -4.05 -12.61 -9.01
CA ASP A 64 -3.77 -11.22 -9.37
C ASP A 64 -4.18 -10.32 -8.20
N ALA A 65 -3.20 -9.66 -7.58
CA ALA A 65 -3.41 -8.76 -6.44
C ALA A 65 -4.05 -7.40 -6.79
N GLY A 66 -4.60 -7.27 -8.00
CA GLY A 66 -5.04 -6.01 -8.56
C GLY A 66 -6.30 -6.14 -9.39
N ALA A 67 -7.42 -6.49 -8.76
CA ALA A 67 -8.72 -6.15 -9.35
C ALA A 67 -8.89 -4.61 -9.24
N PRO A 68 -9.20 -3.90 -10.35
CA PRO A 68 -9.52 -2.49 -10.26
C PRO A 68 -10.79 -2.33 -9.43
N ALA A 69 -10.66 -1.65 -8.28
CA ALA A 69 -11.82 -1.16 -7.55
C ALA A 69 -12.52 -0.15 -8.47
N ARG A 70 -13.63 -0.57 -9.08
CA ARG A 70 -14.60 0.34 -9.69
C ARG A 70 -15.39 1.04 -8.61
#